data_AF-T1BXJ6-F1
#
_entry.id   AF-T1BXJ6-F1
#
_cell.length_a   1.000
_cell.length_b   1.000
_cell.length_c   1.000
_cell.angle_alpha   90.00
_cell.angle_beta   90.00
_cell.angle_gamma   90.00
#
_symmetry.space_group_name_H-M   'P 1'
#
loop_
_entity.id
_entity.type
_entity.pdbx_description
1 polymer ?
#
loop_
_entity_poly.entity_id
_entity_poly.type
_entity_poly.pdbx_seq_one_letter_code
_entity_poly.pdbx_strand_id
1 'polypeptide(L)' 'MARELVKTLRANVTIDWTRRETVRANLRVLVKRILRQYGYPPDKQEKATQTVLEQAEQLTGLWAGAAG' A
#
# COMPACT_ATOMS: atom_id res chain seq x y z
N MET A 1 -18.40 -23.31 19.48
CA MET A 1 -18.39 -21.89 19.84
C MET A 1 -17.21 -21.11 19.22
N ALA A 2 -16.86 -21.32 17.94
CA ALA A 2 -15.74 -20.63 17.28
C ALA A 2 -16.10 -20.01 15.91
N ARG A 3 -17.34 -20.17 15.45
CA ARG A 3 -17.77 -19.68 14.13
C ARG A 3 -18.30 -18.25 14.17
N GLU A 4 -18.89 -17.82 15.29
CA GLU A 4 -19.40 -16.45 15.43
C GLU A 4 -18.29 -15.42 15.45
N LEU A 5 -17.20 -15.66 16.17
CA LEU A 5 -16.07 -14.73 16.25
C LEU A 5 -15.44 -14.48 14.87
N VAL A 6 -15.30 -15.53 14.05
CA VAL A 6 -14.78 -15.46 12.68
C VAL A 6 -15.74 -14.74 11.73
N LYS A 7 -17.06 -14.84 11.97
CA LYS A 7 -18.07 -14.14 11.18
C LYS A 7 -18.07 -12.63 11.49
N THR A 8 -17.94 -12.28 12.76
CA THR A 8 -17.81 -10.89 13.23
C THR A 8 -16.48 -10.27 12.80
N LEU A 9 -15.39 -11.05 12.78
CA LEU A 9 -14.10 -10.63 12.22
C LEU A 9 -14.17 -10.48 10.69
N ARG A 10 -14.84 -11.38 9.96
CA ARG A 10 -15.02 -11.21 8.50
C ARG A 10 -15.90 -10.00 8.15
N ALA A 11 -16.87 -9.64 8.98
CA ALA A 11 -17.67 -8.43 8.80
C ALA A 11 -16.90 -7.14 9.13
N ASN A 12 -15.97 -7.19 10.10
CA ASN A 12 -15.14 -6.04 10.50
C ASN A 12 -13.80 -5.93 9.76
N VAL A 13 -13.31 -6.99 9.12
CA VAL A 13 -12.17 -6.97 8.16
C VAL A 13 -12.65 -6.48 6.79
N THR A 14 -13.59 -5.55 6.81
CA THR A 14 -13.65 -4.48 5.81
C THR A 14 -12.59 -3.44 6.22
N ILE A 15 -11.35 -3.88 6.49
CA ILE A 15 -10.20 -2.97 6.42
C ILE A 15 -9.98 -2.74 4.93
N ASP A 16 -10.87 -1.89 4.44
CA ASP A 16 -10.86 -1.09 3.24
C ASP A 16 -9.70 -1.43 2.30
N TRP A 17 -9.90 -2.47 1.49
CA TRP A 17 -9.14 -2.61 0.25
C TRP A 17 -9.19 -1.30 -0.57
N THR A 18 -10.30 -0.56 -0.49
CA THR A 18 -10.51 0.78 -1.03
C THR A 18 -9.57 1.86 -0.46
N ARG A 19 -9.16 1.78 0.82
CA ARG A 19 -8.18 2.72 1.39
C ARG A 19 -6.76 2.42 0.92
N ARG A 20 -6.40 1.17 0.65
CA ARG A 20 -5.07 0.84 0.09
C ARG A 20 -4.88 1.42 -1.30
N GLU A 21 -5.88 1.32 -2.17
CA GLU A 21 -5.79 1.94 -3.51
C GLU A 21 -5.66 3.45 -3.44
N THR A 22 -6.40 4.11 -2.54
CA THR A 22 -6.30 5.56 -2.33
C THR A 22 -4.92 5.97 -1.79
N VAL A 23 -4.39 5.22 -0.82
CA VAL A 23 -3.03 5.45 -0.27
C VAL A 23 -1.97 5.22 -1.35
N ARG A 24 -2.09 4.17 -2.17
CA ARG A 24 -1.20 3.87 -3.30
C ARG A 24 -1.26 4.96 -4.37
N ALA A 25 -2.45 5.45 -4.71
CA ALA A 25 -2.63 6.54 -5.66
C ALA A 25 -1.99 7.84 -5.16
N ASN A 26 -2.21 8.19 -3.89
CA ASN A 26 -1.63 9.38 -3.27
C ASN A 26 -0.08 9.28 -3.21
N LEU A 27 0.46 8.13 -2.81
CA LEU A 27 1.91 7.88 -2.83
C LEU A 27 2.48 7.98 -4.25
N ARG A 28 1.81 7.41 -5.26
CA ARG A 28 2.25 7.49 -6.67
C ARG A 28 2.32 8.94 -7.15
N VAL A 29 1.37 9.79 -6.76
CA VAL A 29 1.38 11.23 -7.11
C VAL A 29 2.51 11.96 -6.39
N LEU A 30 2.72 11.72 -5.10
CA LEU A 30 3.79 12.35 -4.32
C LEU A 30 5.18 11.98 -4.86
N VAL A 31 5.43 10.70 -5.10
CA VAL A 31 6.72 10.21 -5.60
C VAL A 31 6.99 10.77 -7.00
N LYS A 32 6.01 10.76 -7.91
CA LYS A 32 6.16 11.38 -9.24
C LYS A 32 6.46 12.88 -9.14
N ARG A 33 5.80 13.60 -8.23
CA ARG A 33 6.05 15.04 -8.02
C ARG A 33 7.48 15.31 -7.55
N ILE A 34 7.97 14.53 -6.58
CA ILE A 34 9.34 14.61 -6.07
C ILE A 34 10.34 14.33 -7.20
N LEU A 35 10.19 13.22 -7.93
CA LEU A 35 11.10 12.84 -9.00
C LEU A 35 11.15 13.87 -10.13
N ARG A 36 10.00 14.48 -10.48
CA ARG A 36 9.95 15.59 -11.43
C ARG A 36 10.72 16.82 -10.95
N GLN A 37 10.65 17.14 -9.65
CA GLN A 37 11.39 18.25 -9.07
C GLN A 37 12.92 18.04 -9.13
N TYR A 38 13.37 16.79 -9.06
CA TYR A 38 14.78 16.42 -9.22
C TYR A 38 15.21 16.19 -10.69
N GLY A 39 14.34 16.43 -11.67
CA GLY A 39 14.68 16.29 -13.09
C GLY A 39 14.78 14.85 -13.59
N TYR A 40 14.17 13.87 -12.91
CA TYR A 40 14.17 12.49 -13.37
C TYR A 40 13.38 12.33 -14.68
N PRO A 41 13.89 11.57 -15.66
CA PRO A 41 13.18 11.30 -16.90
C PRO A 41 12.01 10.34 -16.66
N PRO A 42 10.90 10.46 -17.41
CA PRO A 42 9.63 9.80 -17.12
C PRO A 42 9.71 8.26 -17.12
N ASP A 43 10.64 7.68 -17.88
CA ASP A 43 10.92 6.24 -17.90
C ASP A 43 11.45 5.74 -16.54
N LYS A 44 12.33 6.51 -15.90
CA LYS A 44 12.89 6.17 -14.58
C LYS A 44 11.94 6.50 -13.44
N GLN A 45 11.02 7.44 -13.66
CA GLN A 45 10.03 7.81 -12.65
C GLN A 45 9.11 6.64 -12.30
N GLU A 46 8.66 5.89 -13.31
CA GLU A 46 7.73 4.79 -13.08
C GLU A 46 8.37 3.67 -12.26
N LYS A 47 9.58 3.25 -12.63
CA LYS A 47 10.33 2.23 -11.90
C LYS A 47 10.62 2.64 -10.46
N ALA A 48 11.10 3.87 -10.24
CA ALA A 48 11.35 4.39 -8.90
C ALA A 48 10.06 4.47 -8.06
N THR A 49 8.94 4.85 -8.68
CA THR A 49 7.66 4.91 -7.99
C THR A 49 7.17 3.52 -7.59
N GLN A 50 7.34 2.51 -8.45
CA GLN A 50 6.96 1.13 -8.13
C GLN A 50 7.77 0.58 -6.95
N THR A 51 9.08 0.77 -6.95
CA THR A 51 9.95 0.33 -5.85
C THR A 51 9.59 1.00 -4.51
N VAL A 52 9.27 2.30 -4.50
CA VAL A 52 8.84 2.99 -3.28
C VAL A 52 7.49 2.49 -2.79
N LEU A 53 6.57 2.16 -3.70
CA LEU A 53 5.29 1.55 -3.34
C LEU A 53 5.48 0.16 -2.74
N GLU A 54 6.29 -0.70 -3.36
CA GLU A 54 6.60 -2.04 -2.84
C GLU A 54 7.25 -1.97 -1.45
N GLN A 55 8.19 -1.04 -1.25
CA GLN A 55 8.83 -0.83 0.05
C GLN A 55 7.86 -0.27 1.10
N ALA A 56 6.97 0.66 0.73
CA ALA A 56 5.94 1.18 1.64
C ALA A 56 4.94 0.07 2.03
N GLU A 57 4.63 -0.84 1.10
CA GLU A 57 3.81 -2.02 1.38
C GLU A 57 4.50 -3.01 2.32
N GLN A 58 5.83 -3.16 2.23
CA GLN A 58 6.62 -3.97 3.16
C GLN A 58 6.76 -3.31 4.55
N LEU A 59 6.98 -2.00 4.61
CA LEU A 59 7.22 -1.23 5.84
C LEU A 59 5.98 -1.00 6.70
N THR A 60 4.78 -0.92 6.11
CA THR A 60 3.54 -0.63 6.84
C THR A 60 3.06 -1.77 7.75
N GLY A 61 3.80 -2.88 7.89
CA GLY A 61 3.58 -3.89 8.93
C GLY A 61 2.26 -4.68 8.81
N LEU A 62 1.44 -4.43 7.79
CA LEU A 62 0.17 -5.14 7.57
C LEU A 62 0.34 -6.63 7.22
N TRP A 63 1.58 -7.12 7.08
CA TRP A 63 1.91 -8.51 6.74
C TRP A 63 2.88 -9.19 7.72
N ALA A 64 3.25 -8.57 8.84
CA ALA A 64 4.03 -9.22 9.91
C ALA A 64 3.14 -10.01 10.90
N GLY A 65 2.02 -10.54 10.42
CA GLY A 65 1.08 -11.36 11.21
C GLY A 65 0.49 -12.54 10.43
N ALA A 66 1.05 -12.88 9.27
CA ALA A 66 0.66 -14.07 8.49
C ALA A 66 1.82 -15.07 8.29
N ALA A 67 2.96 -14.83 8.92
CA ALA A 67 4.07 -15.78 9.04
C ALA A 67 4.46 -15.88 10.52
N GLY A 68 3.69 -16.68 11.26
CA GLY A 68 3.85 -16.98 12.68
C GLY A 68 2.73 -17.89 13.14
#